data_AF-A0A9D6UQ54-F1
#
_entry.id   AF-A0A9D6UQ54-F1
#
_cell.length_a   1.000
_cell.length_b   1.000
_cell.length_c   1.000
_cell.angle_alpha   90.00
_cell.angle_beta   90.00
_cell.angle_gamma   90.00
#
_symmetry.space_group_name_H-M   'P 1'
#
loop_
_entity.id
_entity.type
_entity.pdbx_description
1 polymer ?
#
loop_
_entity_poly.entity_id
_entity_poly.type
_entity_poly.pdbx_seq_one_letter_code
_entity_poly.pdbx_strand_id
1 'polypeptide(L)'
;MKALLTWHQVSFKKTHDVDELKAACLPIAGDASVHLAGIERLSQYAWRFRYPGAPYSPEQEEAEEARRAAAQLFDAVRARLESEFNA
;
A
#
# COMPACT_ATOMS: atom_id res chain seq x y z
N MET A 1 2.45 4.19 -2.29
CA MET A 1 1.90 5.16 -1.31
C MET A 1 2.90 6.24 -0.93
N LYS A 2 4.02 5.96 -0.23
CA LYS A 2 4.97 7.01 0.17
C LYS A 2 5.47 7.86 -1.01
N ALA A 3 5.75 7.24 -2.16
CA ALA A 3 6.10 7.95 -3.40
C ALA A 3 5.02 8.96 -3.84
N LEU A 4 3.74 8.57 -3.79
CA LEU A 4 2.61 9.45 -4.10
C LEU A 4 2.54 10.64 -3.13
N LEU A 5 2.65 10.37 -1.83
CA LEU A 5 2.65 11.41 -0.80
C LEU A 5 3.81 12.40 -0.98
N THR A 6 5.02 11.88 -1.25
CA THR A 6 6.20 12.69 -1.51
C THR A 6 6.03 13.54 -2.78
N TRP A 7 5.50 12.97 -3.86
CA TRP A 7 5.26 13.70 -5.11
C TRP A 7 4.33 14.89 -4.89
N HIS A 8 3.21 14.70 -4.19
CA HIS A 8 2.26 15.76 -3.85
C HIS A 8 2.65 16.61 -2.63
N GLN A 9 3.88 16.50 -2.11
CA GLN A 9 4.38 17.24 -0.95
C GLN A 9 3.50 17.09 0.32
N VAL A 10 2.82 15.95 0.47
CA VAL A 10 2.02 15.62 1.65
C VAL A 10 2.92 15.00 2.70
N SER A 11 3.03 15.66 3.85
CA SER A 11 3.77 15.13 5.00
C SER A 11 3.07 13.88 5.56
N PHE A 12 3.87 12.85 5.89
CA PHE A 12 3.40 11.63 6.53
C PHE A 12 4.31 11.25 7.70
N LYS A 13 3.73 10.61 8.72
CA LYS A 13 4.48 10.11 9.86
C LYS A 13 5.44 9.01 9.41
N LYS A 14 6.58 8.87 10.12
CA LYS A 14 7.51 7.73 9.92
C LYS A 14 6.99 6.45 10.59
N THR A 15 5.70 6.21 10.53
CA THR A 15 5.03 4.98 10.96
C THR A 15 5.00 4.00 9.77
N HIS A 16 5.12 2.70 10.04
CA HIS A 16 4.88 1.65 9.04
C HIS A 16 3.40 1.22 9.02
N ASP A 17 2.51 2.12 9.46
CA ASP A 17 1.08 1.89 9.47
C ASP A 17 0.52 2.15 8.06
N VAL A 18 0.06 1.07 7.42
CA VAL A 18 -0.49 1.13 6.06
C VAL A 18 -1.84 1.86 6.06
N ASP A 19 -2.61 1.81 7.15
CA ASP A 19 -3.91 2.47 7.25
C ASP A 19 -3.78 3.99 7.32
N GLU A 20 -2.82 4.49 8.12
CA GLU A 20 -2.49 5.93 8.15
C GLU A 20 -2.01 6.42 6.77
N LEU A 21 -1.14 5.66 6.10
CA LEU A 21 -0.64 6.01 4.76
C LEU A 21 -1.75 5.98 3.71
N LYS A 22 -2.66 5.01 3.79
CA LYS A 22 -3.85 4.90 2.93
C LYS A 22 -4.72 6.13 3.09
N ALA A 23 -5.05 6.50 4.32
CA ALA A 23 -5.89 7.68 4.61
C ALA A 23 -5.28 8.96 4.03
N ALA A 24 -3.96 9.15 4.15
CA ALA A 24 -3.27 10.29 3.57
C ALA A 24 -3.25 10.28 2.03
N CYS A 25 -3.28 9.10 1.39
CA CYS A 25 -3.28 8.99 -0.07
C CYS A 25 -4.66 9.24 -0.69
N LEU A 26 -5.77 8.95 0.01
CA LEU A 26 -7.12 9.02 -0.54
C LEU A 26 -7.45 10.35 -1.27
N PRO A 27 -7.12 11.53 -0.72
CA PRO A 27 -7.44 12.81 -1.37
C PRO A 27 -6.67 13.06 -2.68
N ILE A 28 -5.52 12.40 -2.85
CA ILE A 28 -4.58 12.64 -3.97
C ILE A 28 -4.46 11.45 -4.92
N ALA A 29 -5.12 10.32 -4.63
CA ALA A 29 -4.97 9.09 -5.40
C ALA A 29 -5.78 9.07 -6.69
N GLY A 30 -6.81 9.90 -6.82
CA GLY A 30 -7.71 9.90 -7.98
C GLY A 30 -8.30 8.50 -8.24
N ASP A 31 -8.14 8.00 -9.46
CA ASP A 31 -8.57 6.65 -9.89
C ASP A 31 -7.85 5.51 -9.17
N ALA A 32 -6.60 5.71 -8.73
CA ALA A 32 -5.87 4.72 -7.94
C ALA A 32 -6.51 4.45 -6.56
N SER A 33 -7.47 5.28 -6.12
CA SER A 33 -8.20 5.07 -4.87
C SER A 33 -8.94 3.75 -4.79
N VAL A 34 -9.37 3.18 -5.93
CA VAL A 34 -10.01 1.85 -5.98
C VAL A 34 -9.09 0.74 -5.46
N HIS A 35 -7.77 0.88 -5.65
CA HIS A 35 -6.75 -0.07 -5.22
C HIS A 35 -6.26 0.18 -3.79
N LEU A 36 -6.68 1.28 -3.15
CA LEU A 36 -6.40 1.56 -1.75
C LEU A 36 -7.36 0.80 -0.81
N ALA A 37 -8.51 0.35 -1.29
CA ALA A 37 -9.46 -0.40 -0.50
C ALA A 37 -8.87 -1.76 -0.06
N GLY A 38 -8.92 -2.07 1.24
CA GLY A 38 -8.48 -3.35 1.78
C GLY A 38 -6.96 -3.50 1.95
N ILE A 39 -6.16 -2.51 1.53
CA ILE A 39 -4.69 -2.59 1.59
C ILE A 39 -4.18 -2.58 3.04
N GLU A 40 -4.94 -2.04 3.99
CA GLU A 40 -4.59 -2.02 5.41
C GLU A 40 -4.36 -3.41 6.00
N ARG A 41 -4.99 -4.45 5.40
CA ARG A 41 -4.79 -5.86 5.80
C ARG A 41 -3.34 -6.29 5.67
N LEU A 42 -2.58 -5.70 4.73
CA LEU A 42 -1.16 -6.03 4.55
C LEU A 42 -0.29 -5.67 5.77
N SER A 43 -0.75 -4.76 6.64
CA SER A 43 -0.06 -4.41 7.89
C SER A 43 0.16 -5.63 8.79
N GLN A 44 -0.72 -6.64 8.72
CA GLN A 44 -0.61 -7.85 9.54
C GLN A 44 0.66 -8.64 9.22
N TYR A 45 1.06 -8.65 7.94
CA TYR A 45 2.27 -9.36 7.49
C TYR A 45 3.54 -8.66 7.94
N ALA A 46 3.48 -7.38 8.30
CA ALA A 46 4.66 -6.67 8.77
C ALA A 46 5.23 -7.30 10.04
N TRP A 47 4.42 -7.81 10.97
CA TRP A 47 4.89 -8.31 12.27
C TRP A 47 4.75 -9.83 12.43
N ARG A 48 3.80 -10.48 11.74
CA ARG A 48 3.52 -11.93 11.88
C ARG A 48 4.71 -12.84 11.56
N PHE A 49 5.65 -12.40 10.73
CA PHE A 49 6.85 -13.16 10.38
C PHE A 49 8.11 -12.79 11.18
N ARG A 50 8.04 -11.78 12.07
CA ARG A 50 9.23 -11.25 12.75
C ARG A 50 9.56 -11.93 14.09
N TYR A 51 8.60 -12.54 14.76
CA TYR A 51 8.81 -13.08 16.11
C TYR A 51 8.80 -14.62 16.11
N PRO A 52 9.91 -15.27 16.50
CA PRO A 52 9.94 -16.72 16.68
C PRO A 52 9.01 -17.10 17.85
N GLY A 53 7.95 -17.88 17.57
CA GLY A 53 6.99 -18.33 18.59
C GLY A 53 5.56 -18.48 18.11
N ALA A 54 5.20 -17.86 16.98
CA ALA A 54 3.93 -18.07 16.31
C ALA A 54 4.21 -18.44 14.85
N PRO A 55 4.28 -19.73 14.48
CA PRO A 55 4.44 -20.15 13.09
C PRO A 55 3.18 -19.78 12.32
N TYR A 56 3.16 -18.54 11.82
CA TYR A 56 2.16 -18.11 10.86
C TYR A 56 2.74 -18.32 9.47
N SER A 57 2.17 -19.28 8.75
CA SER A 57 2.33 -19.42 7.31
C SER A 57 0.97 -19.11 6.70
N PRO A 58 0.83 -18.04 5.88
CA PRO A 58 -0.39 -17.79 5.16
C PRO A 58 -0.67 -18.96 4.22
N GLU A 59 -1.94 -19.19 3.92
CA GLU A 59 -2.32 -20.10 2.85
C GLU A 59 -1.84 -19.52 1.51
N GLN A 60 -1.65 -20.40 0.52
CA GLN A 60 -1.19 -19.97 -0.79
C GLN A 60 -2.14 -18.92 -1.41
N GLU A 61 -3.45 -19.12 -1.27
CA GLU A 61 -4.47 -18.19 -1.75
C GLU A 61 -4.34 -16.83 -1.07
N GLU A 62 -4.22 -16.80 0.27
CA GLU A 62 -4.00 -15.56 1.03
C GLU A 62 -2.75 -14.81 0.55
N ALA A 63 -1.63 -15.53 0.35
CA ALA A 63 -0.40 -14.93 -0.12
C ALA A 63 -0.52 -14.36 -1.54
N GLU A 64 -1.23 -15.08 -2.42
CA GLU A 64 -1.48 -14.65 -3.80
C GLU A 64 -2.40 -13.44 -3.88
N GLU A 65 -3.47 -13.39 -3.07
CA GLU A 65 -4.37 -12.25 -2.96
C GLU A 65 -3.64 -11.01 -2.45
N ALA A 66 -2.88 -11.15 -1.35
CA ALA A 66 -2.09 -10.08 -0.78
C ALA A 66 -1.06 -9.52 -1.79
N ARG A 67 -0.37 -10.41 -2.50
CA ARG A 67 0.59 -10.03 -3.54
C ARG A 67 -0.09 -9.31 -4.70
N ARG A 68 -1.25 -9.80 -5.14
CA ARG A 68 -2.03 -9.21 -6.24
C ARG A 68 -2.50 -7.80 -5.88
N ALA A 69 -3.06 -7.62 -4.68
CA ALA A 69 -3.49 -6.30 -4.20
C ALA A 69 -2.31 -5.31 -4.13
N ALA A 70 -1.15 -5.74 -3.61
CA ALA A 70 0.05 -4.90 -3.57
C ALA A 70 0.56 -4.52 -4.96
N ALA A 71 0.56 -5.45 -5.92
CA ALA A 71 0.98 -5.20 -7.29
C ALA A 71 0.04 -4.21 -8.01
N GLN A 72 -1.28 -4.41 -7.89
CA GLN A 72 -2.27 -3.52 -8.50
C GLN A 72 -2.14 -2.08 -7.97
N LEU A 73 -1.97 -1.90 -6.66
CA LEU A 73 -1.73 -0.58 -6.09
C LEU A 73 -0.42 0.04 -6.58
N PHE A 74 0.64 -0.76 -6.69
CA PHE A 74 1.93 -0.28 -7.20
C PHE A 74 1.81 0.21 -8.65
N ASP A 75 1.18 -0.58 -9.51
CA ASP A 75 0.99 -0.25 -10.92
C ASP A 75 0.10 0.99 -11.10
N ALA A 76 -0.99 1.10 -10.34
CA ALA A 76 -1.87 2.27 -10.37
C ALA A 76 -1.16 3.55 -9.90
N VAL A 77 -0.40 3.48 -8.81
CA VAL A 77 0.40 4.62 -8.33
C VAL A 77 1.47 5.00 -9.35
N ARG A 78 2.15 4.02 -9.97
CA ARG A 78 3.16 4.29 -11.00
C ARG A 78 2.55 4.99 -12.20
N ALA A 79 1.47 4.45 -12.76
CA ALA A 79 0.79 5.02 -13.92
C ALA A 79 0.30 6.46 -13.67
N ARG A 80 -0.17 6.73 -12.46
CA ARG A 80 -0.55 8.08 -12.03
C ARG A 80 0.64 9.04 -11.98
N LEU A 81 1.74 8.63 -11.35
CA LEU A 81 2.93 9.48 -11.27
C LEU A 81 3.53 9.73 -12.67
N GLU A 82 3.51 8.74 -13.56
CA GLU A 82 3.93 8.87 -14.94
C GLU A 82 3.03 9.84 -15.73
N SER A 83 1.70 9.80 -15.53
CA SER A 83 0.80 10.72 -16.21
C SER A 83 0.96 12.16 -15.74
N GLU A 84 1.23 12.38 -14.44
CA GLU A 84 1.50 13.71 -13.88
C GLU A 84 2.89 14.24 -14.25
N PHE A 85 3.88 13.37 -14.43
CA PHE A 85 5.22 13.76 -14.87
C PHE A 85 5.27 14.17 -16.36
N ASN A 86 4.47 13.51 -17.19
CA ASN A 86 4.42 13.76 -18.64
C ASN A 86 3.41 14.86 -19.04
N ALA A 87 2.69 15.45 -18.08
CA ALA A 87 1.74 16.54 -18.28
C ALA A 87 2.42 17.90 -18.25
#